data_AF-A0A662HCT8-F1
#
_entry.id   AF-A0A662HCT8-F1
#
_cell.length_a   1.000
_cell.length_b   1.000
_cell.length_c   1.000
_cell.angle_alpha   90.00
_cell.angle_beta   90.00
_cell.angle_gamma   90.00
#
_symmetry.space_group_name_H-M   'P 1'
#
loop_
_entity.id
_entity.type
_entity.pdbx_description
1 polymer ?
#
loop_
_entity_poly.entity_id
_entity_poly.type
_entity_poly.pdbx_seq_one_letter_code
_entity_poly.pdbx_strand_id
1 'polypeptide(L)'
;MAEIGLCIGYKLPLLKSTVYLLPSGQNPLPSNFPSTYLPIILKSIELDGWLTKKDVNSILEIFVDDIDSETVDFRHLESYWGEPFRTIRGYFYGKNFITSKKYDADNVVSYWIAPCFATLSIVMAIILSDRSLLIAWIDMLNEAQKRYIKNLVMVRTRRYWLCALENYDDLLALSSDLIAPSNMELKSRIRISRAYFADTDEEALIIFTRKNNIWIPKGKLKTINITGGPVVKSPSKISYLNLVFGQDSELVHSLLDELLNNMPLSVPVFISILKEYFNDIGKAGRIYSKMLTLRLIKIVQAHLYITEKGVKWYENYKKSNS
;
A
#
# COMPACT_ATOMS: atom_id res chain seq x y z
N MET A 1 -7.12 -18.05 15.02
CA MET A 1 -7.22 -18.10 13.55
C MET A 1 -8.05 -16.91 13.09
N ALA A 2 -7.79 -16.35 11.92
CA ALA A 2 -8.62 -15.29 11.36
C ALA A 2 -10.07 -15.76 11.20
N GLU A 3 -11.03 -14.93 11.59
CA GLU A 3 -12.44 -15.14 11.22
C GLU A 3 -12.68 -14.51 9.85
N ILE A 4 -12.85 -15.34 8.83
CA ILE A 4 -13.21 -14.87 7.49
C ILE A 4 -14.74 -14.93 7.37
N GLY A 5 -15.35 -13.78 7.16
CA GLY A 5 -16.74 -13.65 6.72
C GLY A 5 -16.79 -13.39 5.21
N LEU A 6 -17.80 -13.96 4.55
CA LEU A 6 -18.10 -13.70 3.15
C LEU A 6 -19.32 -12.79 3.07
N CYS A 7 -19.31 -11.81 2.18
CA CYS A 7 -20.50 -11.06 1.78
C CYS A 7 -20.70 -11.24 0.28
N ILE A 8 -21.93 -11.47 -0.16
CA ILE A 8 -22.25 -11.63 -1.58
C ILE A 8 -23.29 -10.57 -1.98
N GLY A 9 -23.15 -10.03 -3.18
CA GLY A 9 -24.08 -9.08 -3.78
C GLY A 9 -23.58 -7.63 -3.78
N TYR A 10 -24.38 -6.75 -4.39
CA TYR A 10 -24.02 -5.36 -4.66
C TYR A 10 -24.13 -4.44 -3.44
N LYS A 11 -24.97 -4.79 -2.47
CA LYS A 11 -25.20 -3.96 -1.28
C LYS A 11 -24.17 -4.28 -0.20
N LEU A 12 -23.60 -3.24 0.40
CA LEU A 12 -22.65 -3.39 1.51
C LEU A 12 -23.36 -3.37 2.87
N PRO A 13 -23.07 -4.31 3.77
CA PRO A 13 -23.67 -4.36 5.10
C PRO A 13 -23.08 -3.31 6.03
N LEU A 14 -23.90 -2.75 6.92
CA LEU A 14 -23.44 -1.97 8.07
C LEU A 14 -22.95 -2.92 9.18
N LEU A 15 -21.65 -2.90 9.47
CA LEU A 15 -20.98 -3.76 10.43
C LEU A 15 -20.34 -2.93 11.54
N LYS A 16 -20.44 -3.41 12.78
CA LYS A 16 -19.83 -2.75 13.94
C LYS A 16 -18.31 -2.89 13.89
N SER A 17 -17.59 -1.82 14.21
CA SER A 17 -16.11 -1.82 14.33
C SER A 17 -15.38 -2.25 13.07
N THR A 18 -15.93 -1.93 11.91
CA THR A 18 -15.38 -2.32 10.62
C THR A 18 -14.93 -1.10 9.83
N VAL A 19 -13.70 -1.16 9.34
CA VAL A 19 -13.19 -0.24 8.31
C VAL A 19 -13.55 -0.80 6.95
N TYR A 20 -13.95 0.05 6.02
CA TYR A 20 -14.37 -0.34 4.69
C TYR A 20 -13.31 0.03 3.68
N LEU A 21 -13.00 -0.89 2.79
CA LEU A 21 -12.11 -0.66 1.67
C LEU A 21 -12.86 -1.02 0.39
N LEU A 22 -13.09 -0.03 -0.46
CA LEU A 22 -13.89 -0.16 -1.67
C LEU A 22 -13.44 0.88 -2.71
N PRO A 23 -13.55 0.63 -4.02
CA PRO A 23 -13.23 1.62 -5.06
C PRO A 23 -13.85 3.00 -4.85
N SER A 24 -15.09 3.09 -4.36
CA SER A 24 -15.77 4.37 -4.10
C SER A 24 -15.58 4.91 -2.67
N GLY A 25 -14.53 4.48 -1.96
CA GLY A 25 -14.28 4.94 -0.59
C GLY A 25 -14.00 6.43 -0.49
N GLN A 26 -14.12 7.00 0.71
CA GLN A 26 -14.02 8.45 0.90
C GLN A 26 -12.60 8.94 1.19
N ASN A 27 -11.74 8.09 1.74
CA ASN A 27 -10.43 8.50 2.23
C ASN A 27 -9.27 7.89 1.42
N PRO A 28 -8.18 8.65 1.20
CA PRO A 28 -6.90 8.10 0.74
C PRO A 28 -6.24 7.27 1.82
N LEU A 29 -5.56 6.21 1.42
CA LEU A 29 -4.64 5.48 2.31
C LEU A 29 -3.38 6.33 2.60
N PRO A 30 -2.69 6.10 3.74
CA PRO A 30 -1.44 6.78 4.06
C PRO A 30 -0.30 6.49 3.09
N SER A 31 0.69 7.40 3.05
CA SER A 31 1.90 7.26 2.22
C SER A 31 3.03 6.45 2.88
N ASN A 32 2.82 5.96 4.09
CA ASN A 32 3.82 5.28 4.89
C ASN A 32 3.29 3.99 5.54
N PHE A 33 4.21 3.11 5.90
CA PHE A 33 3.92 1.81 6.50
C PHE A 33 5.12 1.31 7.32
N PRO A 34 4.93 0.36 8.26
CA PRO A 34 6.04 -0.20 9.02
C PRO A 34 7.05 -0.91 8.12
N SER A 35 8.35 -0.66 8.33
CA SER A 35 9.44 -1.12 7.45
C SER A 35 9.50 -2.64 7.30
N THR A 36 9.12 -3.39 8.34
CA THR A 36 9.02 -4.86 8.34
C THR A 36 8.09 -5.41 7.26
N TYR A 37 7.16 -4.59 6.74
CA TYR A 37 6.24 -4.98 5.68
C TYR A 37 6.69 -4.60 4.27
N LEU A 38 7.87 -4.00 4.09
CA LEU A 38 8.38 -3.64 2.77
C LEU A 38 8.34 -4.80 1.76
N PRO A 39 8.74 -6.04 2.09
CA PRO A 39 8.63 -7.16 1.13
C PRO A 39 7.19 -7.45 0.70
N ILE A 40 6.22 -7.32 1.62
CA ILE A 40 4.80 -7.55 1.35
C ILE A 40 4.26 -6.41 0.46
N ILE A 41 4.65 -5.17 0.73
CA ILE A 41 4.29 -4.01 -0.08
C ILE A 41 4.83 -4.12 -1.49
N LEU A 42 6.12 -4.44 -1.67
CA LEU A 42 6.70 -4.58 -3.01
C LEU A 42 6.07 -5.75 -3.78
N LYS A 43 5.76 -6.86 -3.11
CA LYS A 43 5.04 -7.98 -3.73
C LYS A 43 3.64 -7.58 -4.19
N SER A 44 2.94 -6.73 -3.44
CA SER A 44 1.63 -6.23 -3.85
C SER A 44 1.70 -5.36 -5.11
N ILE A 45 2.75 -4.55 -5.25
CA ILE A 45 2.99 -3.70 -6.42
C ILE A 45 3.40 -4.55 -7.64
N GLU A 46 4.18 -5.62 -7.42
CA GLU A 46 4.48 -6.63 -8.45
C GLU A 46 3.20 -7.30 -8.97
N LEU A 47 2.29 -7.67 -8.06
CA LEU A 47 1.00 -8.28 -8.42
C LEU A 47 0.04 -7.31 -9.10
N ASP A 48 0.17 -6.00 -8.86
CA ASP A 48 -0.52 -4.95 -9.60
C ASP A 48 0.13 -4.68 -10.97
N GLY A 49 1.26 -5.33 -11.29
CA GLY A 49 1.90 -5.29 -12.61
C GLY A 49 2.90 -4.16 -12.81
N TRP A 50 3.23 -3.41 -11.75
CA TRP A 50 4.12 -2.24 -11.83
C TRP A 50 5.60 -2.55 -11.60
N LEU A 51 5.90 -3.70 -11.02
CA LEU A 51 7.26 -4.16 -10.78
C LEU A 51 7.40 -5.59 -11.27
N THR A 52 8.59 -5.94 -11.77
CA THR A 52 8.98 -7.32 -11.97
C THR A 52 9.54 -7.91 -10.67
N LYS A 53 9.60 -9.23 -10.57
CA LYS A 53 10.29 -9.92 -9.46
C LYS A 53 11.76 -9.47 -9.31
N LYS A 54 12.42 -9.16 -10.43
CA LYS A 54 13.80 -8.64 -10.43
C LYS A 54 13.87 -7.25 -9.80
N ASP A 55 12.92 -6.39 -10.11
CA ASP A 55 12.84 -5.04 -9.54
C ASP A 55 12.61 -5.12 -8.03
N VAL A 56 11.68 -5.99 -7.58
CA VAL A 56 11.44 -6.21 -6.15
C VAL A 56 12.71 -6.59 -5.40
N ASN A 57 13.46 -7.58 -5.91
CA ASN A 57 14.72 -8.01 -5.29
C ASN A 57 15.75 -6.88 -5.28
N SER A 58 15.89 -6.15 -6.39
CA SER A 58 16.83 -5.04 -6.50
C SER A 58 16.51 -3.91 -5.51
N ILE A 59 15.22 -3.58 -5.35
CA ILE A 59 14.78 -2.57 -4.38
C ILE A 59 15.07 -3.04 -2.95
N LEU A 60 14.80 -4.31 -2.63
CA LEU A 60 15.09 -4.86 -1.31
C LEU A 60 16.59 -4.79 -1.00
N GLU A 61 17.45 -5.21 -1.92
CA GLU A 61 18.92 -5.14 -1.77
C GLU A 61 19.40 -3.70 -1.51
N ILE A 62 18.85 -2.73 -2.26
CA ILE A 62 19.18 -1.32 -2.10
C ILE A 62 18.73 -0.77 -0.74
N PHE A 63 17.58 -1.22 -0.23
CA PHE A 63 16.97 -0.68 0.99
C PHE A 63 17.41 -1.37 2.28
N VAL A 64 17.99 -2.57 2.24
CA VAL A 64 18.41 -3.31 3.45
C VAL A 64 19.39 -2.50 4.32
N ASP A 65 20.29 -1.73 3.70
CA ASP A 65 21.35 -1.01 4.40
C ASP A 65 20.96 0.42 4.84
N ASP A 66 19.78 0.92 4.44
CA ASP A 66 19.39 2.34 4.61
C ASP A 66 18.08 2.50 5.43
N ILE A 67 17.50 1.40 5.93
CA ILE A 67 16.34 1.44 6.83
C ILE A 67 16.83 1.52 8.27
N ASP A 68 17.14 2.74 8.71
CA ASP A 68 17.29 3.06 10.14
C ASP A 68 15.94 3.40 10.80
N SER A 69 14.86 3.42 10.02
CA SER A 69 13.52 3.85 10.45
C SER A 69 12.56 2.67 10.64
N GLU A 70 11.74 2.74 11.69
CA GLU A 70 10.62 1.83 11.92
C GLU A 70 9.55 1.90 10.81
N THR A 71 9.55 2.97 10.02
CA THR A 71 8.59 3.22 8.94
C THR A 71 9.27 3.56 7.62
N VAL A 72 8.66 3.11 6.51
CA VAL A 72 9.06 3.46 5.15
C VAL A 72 7.96 4.32 4.54
N ASP A 73 8.36 5.37 3.81
CA ASP A 73 7.47 6.27 3.08
C ASP A 73 7.71 6.14 1.57
N PHE A 74 6.65 6.20 0.77
CA PHE A 74 6.77 6.13 -0.69
C PHE A 74 7.63 7.24 -1.30
N ARG A 75 7.81 8.38 -0.63
CA ARG A 75 8.77 9.44 -1.04
C ARG A 75 10.21 8.94 -1.02
N HIS A 76 10.56 8.12 -0.02
CA HIS A 76 11.87 7.48 0.02
C HIS A 76 11.96 6.45 -1.10
N LEU A 77 11.00 5.55 -1.26
CA LEU A 77 11.05 4.56 -2.36
C LEU A 77 11.16 5.23 -3.75
N GLU A 78 10.45 6.34 -3.97
CA GLU A 78 10.57 7.18 -5.17
C GLU A 78 11.99 7.75 -5.35
N SER A 79 12.67 8.14 -4.27
CA SER A 79 14.03 8.67 -4.36
C SER A 79 15.04 7.63 -4.85
N TYR A 80 14.88 6.36 -4.49
CA TYR A 80 15.80 5.31 -4.94
C TYR A 80 15.41 4.82 -6.33
N TRP A 81 14.12 4.62 -6.58
CA TRP A 81 13.65 3.87 -7.75
C TRP A 81 12.84 4.69 -8.77
N GLY A 82 12.13 5.74 -8.34
CA GLY A 82 11.26 6.54 -9.20
C GLY A 82 9.85 5.94 -9.33
N GLU A 83 9.42 5.63 -10.56
CA GLU A 83 8.16 4.91 -10.79
C GLU A 83 8.29 3.46 -10.30
N PRO A 84 7.25 2.86 -9.70
CA PRO A 84 5.85 3.33 -9.64
C PRO A 84 5.55 4.25 -8.45
N PHE A 85 6.52 4.52 -7.58
CA PHE A 85 6.28 5.19 -6.30
C PHE A 85 5.80 6.64 -6.45
N ARG A 86 6.25 7.32 -7.52
CA ARG A 86 5.73 8.63 -7.89
C ARG A 86 4.23 8.58 -8.18
N THR A 87 3.78 7.64 -9.01
CA THR A 87 2.34 7.45 -9.31
C THR A 87 1.56 7.06 -8.05
N ILE A 88 2.11 6.17 -7.22
CA ILE A 88 1.48 5.74 -5.95
C ILE A 88 1.19 6.97 -5.06
N ARG A 89 2.13 7.92 -4.94
CA ARG A 89 1.92 9.13 -4.13
C ARG A 89 0.76 10.02 -4.60
N GLY A 90 0.32 9.87 -5.85
CA GLY A 90 -0.88 10.54 -6.33
C GLY A 90 -2.17 10.00 -5.71
N TYR A 91 -2.16 8.78 -5.19
CA TYR A 91 -3.31 8.10 -4.57
C TYR A 91 -3.16 7.92 -3.05
N PHE A 92 -1.94 7.78 -2.56
CA PHE A 92 -1.61 7.48 -1.16
C PHE A 92 -1.05 8.72 -0.48
N TYR A 93 -1.95 9.57 0.04
CA TYR A 93 -1.61 10.84 0.70
C TYR A 93 -2.44 11.08 1.98
N GLY A 94 -3.09 10.05 2.51
CA GLY A 94 -3.75 10.12 3.81
C GLY A 94 -2.75 10.46 4.91
N LYS A 95 -3.14 11.30 5.87
CA LYS A 95 -2.24 11.65 6.98
C LYS A 95 -1.97 10.45 7.88
N ASN A 96 -3.04 9.81 8.34
CA ASN A 96 -3.02 8.65 9.23
C ASN A 96 -4.09 7.65 8.79
N PHE A 97 -3.86 6.37 9.10
CA PHE A 97 -4.92 5.37 9.04
C PHE A 97 -5.85 5.59 10.23
N ILE A 98 -7.09 5.95 9.95
CA ILE A 98 -8.12 6.29 10.93
C ILE A 98 -8.91 5.02 11.21
N THR A 99 -9.06 4.71 12.49
CA THR A 99 -10.02 3.71 12.94
C THR A 99 -11.00 4.39 13.88
N SER A 100 -12.17 4.78 13.36
CA SER A 100 -13.22 5.39 14.18
C SER A 100 -13.86 4.35 15.09
N LYS A 101 -14.13 4.75 16.34
CA LYS A 101 -14.95 3.98 17.29
C LYS A 101 -16.45 4.32 17.19
N LYS A 102 -16.84 5.34 16.43
CA LYS A 102 -18.23 5.77 16.32
C LYS A 102 -18.94 4.99 15.21
N TYR A 103 -20.09 4.43 15.54
CA TYR A 103 -20.88 3.54 14.68
C TYR A 103 -22.17 4.23 14.28
N ASP A 104 -22.18 4.81 13.10
CA ASP A 104 -23.40 5.32 12.47
C ASP A 104 -23.31 5.07 10.97
N ALA A 105 -24.44 4.86 10.31
CA ALA A 105 -24.52 4.68 8.86
C ALA A 105 -23.88 5.87 8.12
N ASP A 106 -24.00 7.07 8.70
CA ASP A 106 -23.47 8.32 8.15
C ASP A 106 -21.98 8.56 8.46
N ASN A 107 -21.37 7.74 9.34
CA ASN A 107 -20.00 7.95 9.85
C ASN A 107 -19.10 6.73 9.70
N VAL A 108 -19.29 5.95 8.64
CA VAL A 108 -18.46 4.77 8.34
C VAL A 108 -17.09 5.22 7.82
N VAL A 109 -16.02 4.67 8.41
CA VAL A 109 -14.67 4.90 7.88
C VAL A 109 -14.47 4.06 6.64
N SER A 110 -14.29 4.73 5.51
CA SER A 110 -14.05 4.10 4.22
C SER A 110 -12.80 4.63 3.52
N TYR A 111 -12.02 3.72 2.96
CA TYR A 111 -10.84 3.99 2.14
C TYR A 111 -11.11 3.59 0.70
N TRP A 112 -10.61 4.37 -0.25
CA TRP A 112 -10.72 3.98 -1.65
C TRP A 112 -9.71 2.90 -2.03
N ILE A 113 -10.09 2.05 -2.99
CA ILE A 113 -9.15 1.18 -3.72
C ILE A 113 -8.65 1.97 -4.93
N ALA A 114 -7.34 2.20 -5.00
CA ALA A 114 -6.74 2.92 -6.11
C ALA A 114 -6.80 2.09 -7.42
N PRO A 115 -7.27 2.64 -8.56
CA PRO A 115 -7.61 1.87 -9.77
C PRO A 115 -6.46 1.07 -10.41
N CYS A 116 -5.20 1.45 -10.16
CA CYS A 116 -4.02 0.76 -10.68
C CYS A 116 -3.20 0.07 -9.59
N PHE A 117 -3.69 0.10 -8.34
CA PHE A 117 -2.97 -0.34 -7.15
C PHE A 117 -3.94 -1.08 -6.22
N ALA A 118 -4.74 -1.98 -6.78
CA ALA A 118 -5.81 -2.64 -6.03
C ALA A 118 -5.25 -3.55 -4.94
N THR A 119 -4.26 -4.38 -5.30
CA THR A 119 -3.59 -5.27 -4.35
C THR A 119 -2.84 -4.46 -3.30
N LEU A 120 -2.12 -3.42 -3.70
CA LEU A 120 -1.43 -2.53 -2.77
C LEU A 120 -2.40 -1.85 -1.79
N SER A 121 -3.53 -1.35 -2.27
CA SER A 121 -4.54 -0.69 -1.42
C SER A 121 -5.06 -1.65 -0.34
N ILE A 122 -5.35 -2.90 -0.73
CA ILE A 122 -5.83 -3.94 0.18
C ILE A 122 -4.75 -4.33 1.19
N VAL A 123 -3.52 -4.56 0.73
CA VAL A 123 -2.39 -4.94 1.58
C VAL A 123 -2.08 -3.84 2.60
N MET A 124 -2.05 -2.58 2.16
CA MET A 124 -1.88 -1.41 3.03
C MET A 124 -2.97 -1.36 4.11
N ALA A 125 -4.24 -1.51 3.75
CA ALA A 125 -5.31 -1.53 4.72
C ALA A 125 -5.22 -2.70 5.71
N ILE A 126 -4.84 -3.90 5.26
CA ILE A 126 -4.64 -5.07 6.13
C ILE A 126 -3.50 -4.83 7.14
N ILE A 127 -2.40 -4.23 6.69
CA ILE A 127 -1.23 -3.95 7.54
C ILE A 127 -1.54 -2.87 8.57
N LEU A 128 -2.20 -1.79 8.14
CA LEU A 128 -2.41 -0.59 8.96
C LEU A 128 -3.64 -0.68 9.88
N SER A 129 -4.67 -1.43 9.50
CA SER A 129 -5.92 -1.50 10.29
C SER A 129 -5.76 -2.35 11.53
N ASP A 130 -6.02 -1.80 12.72
CA ASP A 130 -6.14 -2.56 13.95
C ASP A 130 -7.53 -3.21 14.17
N ARG A 131 -8.48 -2.95 13.26
CA ARG A 131 -9.89 -3.34 13.35
C ARG A 131 -10.28 -4.41 12.33
N SER A 132 -11.53 -4.86 12.43
CA SER A 132 -12.15 -5.64 11.37
C SER A 132 -12.13 -4.84 10.06
N LEU A 133 -11.87 -5.51 8.96
CA LEU A 133 -11.81 -4.88 7.65
C LEU A 133 -12.81 -5.55 6.72
N LEU A 134 -13.60 -4.74 6.02
CA LEU A 134 -14.43 -5.17 4.91
C LEU A 134 -13.75 -4.76 3.60
N ILE A 135 -13.45 -5.73 2.76
CA ILE A 135 -12.83 -5.54 1.45
C ILE A 135 -13.91 -5.78 0.41
N ALA A 136 -14.35 -4.71 -0.25
CA ALA A 136 -15.41 -4.77 -1.24
C ALA A 136 -14.91 -5.29 -2.59
N TRP A 137 -15.75 -6.10 -3.23
CA TRP A 137 -15.63 -6.55 -4.62
C TRP A 137 -14.28 -7.20 -4.94
N ILE A 138 -13.95 -8.24 -4.18
CA ILE A 138 -12.74 -9.03 -4.37
C ILE A 138 -12.65 -9.64 -5.79
N ASP A 139 -13.78 -9.74 -6.48
CA ASP A 139 -13.86 -10.21 -7.87
C ASP A 139 -13.03 -9.39 -8.84
N MET A 140 -12.77 -8.12 -8.51
CA MET A 140 -11.93 -7.24 -9.32
C MET A 140 -10.46 -7.68 -9.38
N LEU A 141 -10.04 -8.56 -8.46
CA LEU A 141 -8.69 -9.11 -8.42
C LEU A 141 -8.60 -10.35 -9.31
N ASN A 142 -7.44 -10.60 -9.91
CA ASN A 142 -7.16 -11.87 -10.56
C ASN A 142 -6.87 -12.99 -9.54
N GLU A 143 -6.79 -14.24 -9.98
CA GLU A 143 -6.60 -15.39 -9.10
C GLU A 143 -5.28 -15.37 -8.29
N ALA A 144 -4.20 -14.82 -8.87
CA ALA A 144 -2.93 -14.69 -8.16
C ALA A 144 -3.03 -13.66 -7.02
N GLN A 145 -3.68 -12.52 -7.28
CA GLN A 145 -3.97 -11.49 -6.29
C GLN A 145 -4.92 -12.02 -5.20
N LYS A 146 -6.01 -12.70 -5.57
CA LYS A 146 -6.96 -13.32 -4.63
C LYS A 146 -6.26 -14.31 -3.69
N ARG A 147 -5.42 -15.20 -4.24
CA ARG A 147 -4.64 -16.16 -3.44
C ARG A 147 -3.69 -15.46 -2.48
N TYR A 148 -3.03 -14.40 -2.93
CA TYR A 148 -2.13 -13.62 -2.11
C TYR A 148 -2.85 -12.93 -0.94
N ILE A 149 -3.96 -12.22 -1.21
CA ILE A 149 -4.78 -11.58 -0.18
C ILE A 149 -5.32 -12.60 0.81
N LYS A 150 -5.84 -13.73 0.32
CA LYS A 150 -6.33 -14.84 1.15
C LYS A 150 -5.26 -15.34 2.11
N ASN A 151 -4.04 -15.61 1.63
CA ASN A 151 -2.94 -16.04 2.48
C ASN A 151 -2.58 -14.98 3.53
N LEU A 152 -2.60 -13.71 3.14
CA LEU A 152 -2.29 -12.61 4.04
C LEU A 152 -3.34 -12.43 5.16
N VAL A 153 -4.64 -12.62 4.87
CA VAL A 153 -5.69 -12.51 5.90
C VAL A 153 -5.73 -13.72 6.83
N MET A 154 -5.46 -14.94 6.32
CA MET A 154 -5.53 -16.17 7.13
C MET A 154 -4.54 -16.20 8.29
N VAL A 155 -3.37 -15.59 8.14
CA VAL A 155 -2.32 -15.55 9.17
C VAL A 155 -2.54 -14.47 10.23
N ARG A 156 -3.63 -13.70 10.13
CA ARG A 156 -3.94 -12.60 11.04
C ARG A 156 -4.96 -13.03 12.11
N THR A 157 -5.03 -12.27 13.19
CA THR A 157 -5.94 -12.54 14.31
C THR A 157 -7.26 -11.76 14.23
N ARG A 158 -7.41 -10.92 13.21
CA ARG A 158 -8.57 -10.03 13.04
C ARG A 158 -9.63 -10.67 12.15
N ARG A 159 -10.83 -10.11 12.22
CA ARG A 159 -11.96 -10.51 11.37
C ARG A 159 -11.92 -9.76 10.04
N TYR A 160 -12.03 -10.50 8.94
CA TYR A 160 -12.05 -9.94 7.59
C TYR A 160 -13.34 -10.32 6.89
N TRP A 161 -14.00 -9.33 6.29
CA TRP A 161 -15.15 -9.52 5.43
C TRP A 161 -14.73 -9.35 3.99
N LEU A 162 -14.77 -10.42 3.22
CA LEU A 162 -14.49 -10.38 1.79
C LEU A 162 -15.84 -10.28 1.08
N CYS A 163 -16.09 -9.20 0.34
CA CYS A 163 -17.32 -9.06 -0.43
C CYS A 163 -17.07 -9.42 -1.89
N ALA A 164 -17.96 -10.22 -2.46
CA ALA A 164 -18.01 -10.57 -3.88
C ALA A 164 -19.37 -10.16 -4.44
N LEU A 165 -19.44 -9.83 -5.72
CA LEU A 165 -20.68 -9.64 -6.46
C LEU A 165 -21.34 -10.99 -6.76
N GLU A 166 -20.53 -12.01 -7.03
CA GLU A 166 -20.99 -13.35 -7.40
C GLU A 166 -20.60 -14.41 -6.36
N ASN A 167 -21.18 -15.61 -6.52
CA ASN A 167 -20.89 -16.76 -5.66
C ASN A 167 -19.42 -17.20 -5.78
N TYR A 168 -18.73 -17.29 -4.64
CA TYR A 168 -17.34 -17.70 -4.54
C TYR A 168 -17.21 -18.97 -3.68
N ASP A 169 -17.31 -20.15 -4.30
CA ASP A 169 -17.34 -21.44 -3.61
C ASP A 169 -16.10 -21.66 -2.70
N ASP A 170 -14.92 -21.23 -3.17
CA ASP A 170 -13.66 -21.34 -2.42
C ASP A 170 -13.62 -20.48 -1.15
N LEU A 171 -14.22 -19.28 -1.18
CA LEU A 171 -14.31 -18.41 -0.01
C LEU A 171 -15.41 -18.89 0.93
N LEU A 172 -16.52 -19.35 0.37
CA LEU A 172 -17.63 -19.91 1.13
C LEU A 172 -17.17 -21.10 1.99
N ALA A 173 -16.34 -21.98 1.42
CA ALA A 173 -15.78 -23.13 2.12
C ALA A 173 -14.96 -22.75 3.37
N LEU A 174 -14.31 -21.58 3.34
CA LEU A 174 -13.45 -21.08 4.42
C LEU A 174 -14.16 -20.15 5.39
N SER A 175 -15.32 -19.63 5.00
CA SER A 175 -16.08 -18.69 5.82
C SER A 175 -16.88 -19.38 6.91
N SER A 176 -16.87 -18.78 8.10
CA SER A 176 -17.76 -19.17 9.21
C SER A 176 -19.09 -18.41 9.17
N ASP A 177 -19.09 -17.23 8.56
CA ASP A 177 -20.23 -16.34 8.43
C ASP A 177 -20.40 -15.88 6.98
N LEU A 178 -21.65 -15.81 6.54
CA LEU A 178 -22.06 -15.39 5.20
C LEU A 178 -23.08 -14.26 5.33
N ILE A 179 -22.92 -13.19 4.56
CA ILE A 179 -23.92 -12.15 4.35
C ILE A 179 -24.39 -12.26 2.91
N ALA A 180 -25.69 -12.38 2.69
CA ALA A 180 -26.27 -12.48 1.35
C ALA A 180 -27.64 -11.78 1.29
N PRO A 181 -28.08 -11.35 0.10
CA PRO A 181 -29.46 -10.88 -0.11
C PRO A 181 -30.47 -11.96 0.23
N SER A 182 -31.63 -11.56 0.75
CA SER A 182 -32.73 -12.46 1.09
C SER A 182 -33.29 -13.24 -0.11
N ASN A 183 -33.19 -12.69 -1.31
CA ASN A 183 -33.65 -13.31 -2.56
C ASN A 183 -32.56 -14.12 -3.29
N MET A 184 -31.36 -14.25 -2.73
CA MET A 184 -30.26 -14.91 -3.42
C MET A 184 -30.44 -16.44 -3.41
N GLU A 185 -30.48 -17.04 -4.61
CA GLU A 185 -30.34 -18.48 -4.77
C GLU A 185 -28.90 -18.90 -4.52
N LEU A 186 -28.62 -19.37 -3.31
CA LEU A 186 -27.34 -20.00 -2.99
C LEU A 186 -27.34 -21.41 -3.63
N LYS A 187 -26.37 -21.67 -4.51
CA LYS A 187 -26.22 -22.96 -5.21
C LYS A 187 -26.34 -24.13 -4.22
N SER A 188 -26.79 -25.28 -4.72
CA SER A 188 -27.26 -26.54 -4.06
C SER A 188 -26.51 -27.10 -2.83
N ARG A 189 -25.44 -26.47 -2.35
CA ARG A 189 -24.65 -26.86 -1.17
C ARG A 189 -25.01 -26.10 0.11
N ILE A 190 -25.90 -25.11 0.05
CA ILE A 190 -26.31 -24.33 1.22
C ILE A 190 -27.74 -24.71 1.60
N ARG A 191 -27.89 -25.49 2.68
CA ARG A 191 -29.19 -25.70 3.31
C ARG A 191 -29.52 -24.49 4.17
N ILE A 192 -30.46 -23.67 3.73
CA ILE A 192 -31.00 -22.55 4.48
C ILE A 192 -32.32 -22.97 5.12
N SER A 193 -32.50 -22.71 6.41
CA SER A 193 -33.81 -22.88 7.04
C SER A 193 -34.80 -21.87 6.45
N ARG A 194 -35.79 -22.35 5.69
CA ARG A 194 -36.79 -21.52 4.98
C ARG A 194 -37.75 -20.75 5.90
N ALA A 195 -37.75 -21.02 7.21
CA ALA A 195 -38.68 -20.42 8.17
C ALA A 195 -38.54 -18.89 8.36
N TYR A 196 -37.56 -18.24 7.71
CA TYR A 196 -37.26 -16.82 7.87
C TYR A 196 -37.65 -15.91 6.67
N PHE A 197 -38.10 -16.48 5.55
CA PHE A 197 -38.35 -15.72 4.31
C PHE A 197 -39.81 -15.26 4.12
N ALA A 198 -40.66 -15.38 5.14
CA ALA A 198 -42.09 -15.17 4.97
C ALA A 198 -42.53 -13.69 4.90
N ASP A 199 -41.63 -12.71 5.08
CA ASP A 199 -42.02 -11.29 5.19
C ASP A 199 -40.84 -10.33 4.97
N THR A 200 -40.09 -10.53 3.88
CA THR A 200 -38.87 -9.75 3.62
C THR A 200 -39.01 -8.86 2.39
N ASP A 201 -38.79 -7.56 2.56
CA ASP A 201 -38.31 -6.66 1.50
C ASP A 201 -37.32 -7.44 0.63
N GLU A 202 -37.56 -7.48 -0.68
CA GLU A 202 -36.85 -8.36 -1.63
C GLU A 202 -35.33 -8.17 -1.62
N GLU A 203 -34.83 -7.07 -1.04
CA GLU A 203 -33.42 -6.70 -1.07
C GLU A 203 -32.74 -6.57 0.31
N ALA A 204 -33.31 -7.16 1.37
CA ALA A 204 -32.70 -7.14 2.70
C ALA A 204 -31.43 -8.02 2.75
N LEU A 205 -30.37 -7.55 3.43
CA LEU A 205 -29.19 -8.37 3.71
C LEU A 205 -29.43 -9.24 4.94
N ILE A 206 -29.15 -10.54 4.83
CA ILE A 206 -29.24 -11.51 5.93
C ILE A 206 -27.85 -12.02 6.28
N ILE A 207 -27.54 -12.09 7.57
CA ILE A 207 -26.35 -12.78 8.07
C ILE A 207 -26.67 -14.22 8.45
N PHE A 208 -25.83 -15.15 7.99
CA PHE A 208 -25.88 -16.58 8.26
C PHE A 208 -24.60 -17.01 8.97
N THR A 209 -24.71 -17.98 9.88
CA THR A 209 -23.55 -18.63 10.53
C THR A 209 -23.56 -20.11 10.23
N ARG A 210 -22.38 -20.65 9.94
CA ARG A 210 -22.20 -22.07 9.65
C ARG A 210 -22.14 -22.88 10.94
N LYS A 211 -23.02 -23.87 11.09
CA LYS A 211 -22.97 -24.91 12.13
C LYS A 211 -23.17 -26.27 11.49
N ASN A 212 -22.25 -27.22 11.70
CA ASN A 212 -22.32 -28.58 11.13
C ASN A 212 -22.61 -28.60 9.62
N ASN A 213 -21.93 -27.75 8.84
CA ASN A 213 -22.16 -27.56 7.40
C ASN A 213 -23.54 -27.03 6.97
N ILE A 214 -24.36 -26.56 7.92
CA ILE A 214 -25.65 -25.93 7.67
C ILE A 214 -25.52 -24.43 7.94
N TRP A 215 -26.10 -23.61 7.07
CA TRP A 215 -26.13 -22.16 7.22
C TRP A 215 -27.41 -21.75 7.94
N ILE A 216 -27.25 -21.19 9.14
CA ILE A 216 -28.36 -20.81 10.00
C ILE A 216 -28.51 -19.29 9.97
N PRO A 217 -29.70 -18.75 9.62
CA PRO A 217 -29.93 -17.30 9.65
C PRO A 217 -29.83 -16.75 11.07
N LYS A 218 -29.16 -15.62 11.24
CA LYS A 218 -29.00 -14.90 12.51
C LYS A 218 -29.81 -13.62 12.60
N GLY A 219 -30.03 -12.93 11.48
CA GLY A 219 -30.81 -11.69 11.45
C GLY A 219 -30.59 -10.86 10.19
N LYS A 220 -31.35 -9.75 10.11
CA LYS A 220 -31.24 -8.75 9.03
C LYS A 220 -30.14 -7.72 9.35
N LEU A 221 -29.46 -7.24 8.33
CA LEU A 221 -28.48 -6.17 8.41
C LEU A 221 -28.96 -4.94 7.62
N LYS A 222 -28.69 -3.76 8.17
CA LYS A 222 -28.82 -2.50 7.43
C LYS A 222 -27.74 -2.43 6.37
N THR A 223 -28.00 -1.66 5.31
CA THR A 223 -27.03 -1.39 4.25
C THR A 223 -26.43 -0.01 4.43
N ILE A 224 -25.27 0.20 3.84
CA ILE A 224 -24.65 1.51 3.74
C ILE A 224 -24.54 1.92 2.28
N ASN A 225 -24.58 3.24 2.03
CA ASN A 225 -24.26 3.80 0.74
C ASN A 225 -23.04 4.69 0.88
N ILE A 226 -21.94 4.33 0.22
CA ILE A 226 -20.71 5.10 0.24
C ILE A 226 -20.48 5.65 -1.16
N THR A 227 -20.68 6.96 -1.29
CA THR A 227 -20.44 7.71 -2.52
C THR A 227 -19.18 8.53 -2.38
N GLY A 228 -18.11 8.04 -2.96
CA GLY A 228 -16.80 8.68 -3.00
C GLY A 228 -15.99 8.14 -4.17
N GLY A 229 -14.68 8.20 -4.06
CA GLY A 229 -13.78 7.67 -5.08
C GLY A 229 -12.39 8.29 -5.01
N PRO A 230 -11.43 7.66 -5.69
CA PRO A 230 -10.05 8.12 -5.70
C PRO A 230 -9.95 9.49 -6.38
N VAL A 231 -9.45 10.46 -5.62
CA VAL A 231 -9.05 11.76 -6.16
C VAL A 231 -7.54 11.76 -6.33
N VAL A 232 -7.08 11.66 -7.57
CA VAL A 232 -5.64 11.66 -7.88
C VAL A 232 -5.09 13.05 -7.69
N LYS A 233 -4.02 13.17 -6.90
CA LYS A 233 -3.27 14.42 -6.74
C LYS A 233 -1.98 14.38 -7.53
N SER A 234 -1.55 15.54 -8.00
CA SER A 234 -0.15 15.69 -8.41
C SER A 234 0.73 15.48 -7.15
N PRO A 235 1.70 14.55 -7.18
CA PRO A 235 2.61 14.36 -6.06
C PRO A 235 3.30 15.68 -5.72
N SER A 236 3.35 16.02 -4.43
CA SER A 236 4.08 17.23 -4.00
C SER A 236 5.55 17.13 -4.40
N LYS A 237 6.13 18.26 -4.81
CA LYS A 237 7.57 18.35 -5.10
C LYS A 237 8.37 17.92 -3.87
N ILE A 238 9.45 17.17 -4.10
CA ILE A 238 10.35 16.70 -3.04
C ILE A 238 11.72 17.32 -3.28
N SER A 239 12.32 17.90 -2.25
CA SER A 239 13.77 18.05 -2.19
C SER A 239 14.38 16.69 -1.85
N TYR A 240 14.76 15.92 -2.87
CA TYR A 240 15.33 14.58 -2.65
C TYR A 240 16.61 14.61 -1.83
N LEU A 241 17.45 15.65 -2.00
CA LEU A 241 18.65 15.80 -1.19
C LEU A 241 18.31 16.02 0.29
N ASN A 242 17.35 16.91 0.61
CA ASN A 242 16.91 17.09 2.00
C ASN A 242 16.32 15.80 2.57
N LEU A 243 15.49 15.10 1.79
CA LEU A 243 14.84 13.87 2.24
C LEU A 243 15.85 12.79 2.59
N VAL A 244 16.88 12.63 1.76
CA VAL A 244 17.78 11.46 1.80
C VAL A 244 19.06 11.72 2.60
N PHE A 245 19.57 12.95 2.58
CA PHE A 245 20.81 13.34 3.25
C PHE A 245 20.59 14.26 4.46
N GLY A 246 19.37 14.75 4.69
CA GLY A 246 19.02 15.55 5.87
C GLY A 246 19.92 16.78 6.01
N GLN A 247 20.62 16.86 7.15
CA GLN A 247 21.55 17.96 7.46
C GLN A 247 22.73 18.05 6.49
N ASP A 248 23.09 16.96 5.81
CA ASP A 248 24.21 16.92 4.87
C ASP A 248 23.81 17.36 3.45
N SER A 249 22.54 17.69 3.23
CA SER A 249 22.01 18.00 1.89
C SER A 249 22.71 19.18 1.21
N GLU A 250 23.05 20.24 1.94
CA GLU A 250 23.78 21.40 1.40
C GLU A 250 25.21 21.04 0.96
N LEU A 251 25.90 20.23 1.77
CA LEU A 251 27.25 19.73 1.44
C LEU A 251 27.20 18.79 0.24
N VAL A 252 26.22 17.89 0.17
CA VAL A 252 26.02 17.01 -0.99
C VAL A 252 25.67 17.81 -2.24
N HIS A 253 24.84 18.85 -2.14
CA HIS A 253 24.55 19.73 -3.26
C HIS A 253 25.83 20.41 -3.78
N SER A 254 26.68 20.90 -2.87
CA SER A 254 27.96 21.54 -3.21
C SER A 254 28.94 20.56 -3.85
N LEU A 255 28.98 19.30 -3.39
CA LEU A 255 29.76 18.23 -4.03
C LEU A 255 29.27 17.91 -5.45
N LEU A 256 27.96 17.92 -5.68
CA LEU A 256 27.40 17.75 -7.02
C LEU A 256 27.74 18.94 -7.93
N ASP A 257 27.77 20.16 -7.41
CA ASP A 257 28.23 21.36 -8.14
C ASP A 257 29.69 21.23 -8.57
N GLU A 258 30.55 20.81 -7.65
CA GLU A 258 31.98 20.60 -7.91
C GLU A 258 32.19 19.52 -8.98
N LEU A 259 31.41 18.44 -8.93
CA LEU A 259 31.41 17.43 -9.99
C LEU A 259 30.95 18.01 -11.33
N LEU A 260 29.84 18.76 -11.36
CA LEU A 260 29.32 19.37 -12.60
C LEU A 260 30.36 20.25 -13.30
N ASN A 261 31.15 20.98 -12.52
CA ASN A 261 32.16 21.90 -13.06
C ASN A 261 33.48 21.22 -13.45
N ASN A 262 33.80 20.05 -12.86
CA ASN A 262 35.14 19.45 -12.97
C ASN A 262 35.17 18.00 -13.52
N MET A 263 34.05 17.45 -13.98
CA MET A 263 34.01 16.11 -14.55
C MET A 263 34.80 15.96 -15.86
N PRO A 264 35.37 14.77 -16.12
CA PRO A 264 35.44 13.62 -15.22
C PRO A 264 36.52 13.79 -14.13
N LEU A 265 36.19 13.48 -12.88
CA LEU A 265 37.16 13.47 -11.77
C LEU A 265 37.70 12.06 -11.55
N SER A 266 38.99 11.92 -11.24
CA SER A 266 39.52 10.62 -10.81
C SER A 266 38.99 10.26 -9.41
N VAL A 267 38.74 8.97 -9.15
CA VAL A 267 38.25 8.51 -7.84
C VAL A 267 39.13 8.98 -6.67
N PRO A 268 40.49 8.94 -6.74
CA PRO A 268 41.33 9.44 -5.65
C PRO A 268 41.15 10.93 -5.36
N VAL A 269 40.99 11.75 -6.41
CA VAL A 269 40.73 13.20 -6.25
C VAL A 269 39.38 13.42 -5.58
N PHE A 270 38.34 12.71 -6.02
CA PHE A 270 37.02 12.82 -5.42
C PHE A 270 36.99 12.38 -3.94
N ILE A 271 37.74 11.35 -3.56
CA ILE A 271 37.88 10.93 -2.16
C ILE A 271 38.54 12.02 -1.31
N SER A 272 39.54 12.73 -1.85
CA SER A 272 40.18 13.85 -1.15
C SER A 272 39.19 15.00 -0.90
N ILE A 273 38.39 15.35 -1.91
CA ILE A 273 37.32 16.36 -1.79
C ILE A 273 36.31 15.93 -0.71
N LEU A 274 35.85 14.68 -0.74
CA LEU A 274 34.90 14.17 0.26
C LEU A 274 35.43 14.27 1.69
N LYS A 275 36.73 14.03 1.92
CA LYS A 275 37.35 14.17 3.24
C LYS A 275 37.36 15.62 3.72
N GLU A 276 37.63 16.56 2.82
CA GLU A 276 37.64 18.00 3.11
C GLU A 276 36.24 18.51 3.48
N TYR A 277 35.20 18.05 2.77
CA TYR A 277 33.83 18.49 3.02
C TYR A 277 33.25 17.98 4.35
N PHE A 278 33.53 16.73 4.71
CA PHE A 278 32.84 16.09 5.84
C PHE A 278 33.67 15.99 7.12
N ASN A 279 34.99 16.19 7.08
CA ASN A 279 35.94 16.07 8.21
C ASN A 279 35.88 14.75 9.02
N ASP A 280 35.02 13.81 8.63
CA ASP A 280 34.81 12.48 9.19
C ASP A 280 34.82 11.47 8.04
N ILE A 281 35.81 10.57 8.06
CA ILE A 281 36.03 9.57 7.00
C ILE A 281 34.88 8.56 6.94
N GLY A 282 34.31 8.18 8.09
CA GLY A 282 33.17 7.26 8.14
C GLY A 282 31.90 7.89 7.58
N LYS A 283 31.66 9.17 7.88
CA LYS A 283 30.58 9.96 7.29
C LYS A 283 30.77 10.14 5.78
N ALA A 284 31.96 10.55 5.34
CA ALA A 284 32.31 10.70 3.93
C ALA A 284 32.10 9.39 3.15
N GLY A 285 32.53 8.25 3.71
CA GLY A 285 32.34 6.94 3.11
C GLY A 285 30.86 6.55 2.97
N ARG A 286 30.03 6.84 3.98
CA ARG A 286 28.58 6.62 3.93
C ARG A 286 27.89 7.48 2.86
N ILE A 287 28.23 8.78 2.80
CA ILE A 287 27.69 9.68 1.77
C ILE A 287 28.08 9.20 0.37
N TYR A 288 29.35 8.85 0.18
CA TYR A 288 29.85 8.33 -1.08
C TYR A 288 29.11 7.06 -1.54
N SER A 289 29.00 6.07 -0.64
CA SER A 289 28.28 4.83 -0.89
C SER A 289 26.82 5.11 -1.25
N LYS A 290 26.15 5.97 -0.48
CA LYS A 290 24.75 6.36 -0.70
C LYS A 290 24.55 7.06 -2.05
N MET A 291 25.45 7.96 -2.45
CA MET A 291 25.40 8.61 -3.78
C MET A 291 25.55 7.61 -4.94
N LEU A 292 26.38 6.57 -4.78
CA LEU A 292 26.52 5.48 -5.76
C LEU A 292 25.27 4.60 -5.81
N THR A 293 24.76 4.18 -4.64
CA THR A 293 23.55 3.35 -4.51
C THR A 293 22.32 4.04 -5.12
N LEU A 294 22.18 5.35 -4.88
CA LEU A 294 21.13 6.17 -5.47
C LEU A 294 21.36 6.48 -6.95
N ARG A 295 22.52 6.10 -7.50
CA ARG A 295 22.97 6.39 -8.86
C ARG A 295 22.97 7.88 -9.16
N LEU A 296 23.32 8.73 -8.19
CA LEU A 296 23.57 10.15 -8.43
C LEU A 296 24.89 10.35 -9.17
N ILE A 297 25.84 9.45 -8.88
CA ILE A 297 27.15 9.37 -9.51
C ILE A 297 27.40 7.94 -10.01
N LYS A 298 28.30 7.79 -10.97
CA LYS A 298 28.75 6.50 -11.51
C LYS A 298 30.27 6.52 -11.73
N ILE A 299 30.88 5.35 -11.70
CA ILE A 299 32.30 5.17 -11.97
C ILE A 299 32.47 4.47 -13.32
N VAL A 300 33.27 5.06 -14.21
CA VAL A 300 33.65 4.48 -15.50
C VAL A 300 35.17 4.62 -15.64
N GLN A 301 35.89 3.51 -15.82
CA GLN A 301 37.35 3.50 -15.99
C GLN A 301 38.10 4.32 -14.91
N ALA A 302 37.77 4.10 -13.63
CA ALA A 302 38.32 4.81 -12.47
C ALA A 302 38.07 6.34 -12.43
N HIS A 303 37.17 6.84 -13.28
CA HIS A 303 36.70 8.21 -13.27
C HIS A 303 35.24 8.28 -12.86
N LEU A 304 34.90 9.37 -12.17
CA LEU A 304 33.60 9.61 -11.59
C LEU A 304 32.82 10.62 -12.43
N TYR A 305 31.55 10.29 -12.67
CA TYR A 305 30.61 11.08 -13.44
C TYR A 305 29.32 11.26 -12.66
N ILE A 306 28.72 12.44 -12.73
CA ILE A 306 27.33 12.66 -12.37
C ILE A 306 26.44 11.95 -13.38
N THR A 307 25.32 11.42 -12.92
CA THR A 307 24.29 10.85 -13.79
C THR A 307 23.23 11.89 -14.09
N GLU A 308 22.35 11.61 -15.05
CA GLU A 308 21.14 12.41 -15.29
C GLU A 308 20.27 12.55 -14.02
N LYS A 309 20.21 11.50 -13.20
CA LYS A 309 19.49 11.55 -11.92
C LYS A 309 20.17 12.51 -10.93
N GLY A 310 21.50 12.48 -10.86
CA GLY A 310 22.29 13.42 -10.05
C GLY A 310 22.05 14.87 -10.46
N VAL A 311 22.07 15.16 -11.77
CA VAL A 311 21.78 16.50 -12.32
C VAL A 311 20.37 16.96 -11.93
N LYS A 312 19.36 16.11 -12.13
CA LYS A 312 17.97 16.42 -11.76
C LYS A 312 17.81 16.69 -10.27
N TRP A 313 18.54 15.98 -9.42
CA TRP A 313 18.50 16.21 -7.97
C TRP A 313 19.15 17.53 -7.58
N TYR A 314 20.29 17.85 -8.18
CA TYR A 314 20.97 19.13 -8.04
C TYR A 314 20.05 20.30 -8.44
N GLU A 315 19.48 20.27 -9.65
CA GLU A 315 18.63 21.37 -10.16
C GLU A 315 17.36 21.59 -9.34
N ASN A 316 16.76 20.51 -8.81
CA ASN A 316 15.52 20.59 -8.05
C ASN A 316 15.74 21.05 -6.60
N TYR A 317 16.97 21.04 -6.10
CA TYR A 317 17.29 21.43 -4.73
C TYR A 317 16.90 22.90 -4.44
N LYS A 318 17.38 23.83 -5.27
CA LYS A 318 17.10 25.26 -5.10
C LYS A 318 15.63 25.61 -5.36
N LYS A 319 14.97 24.92 -6.31
CA LYS A 319 13.55 25.14 -6.67
C LYS A 319 12.55 24.64 -5.61
N SER A 320 13.01 23.82 -4.66
CA SER A 320 12.17 23.26 -3.60
C SER A 320 12.39 23.91 -2.24
N ASN A 321 13.45 24.70 -2.10
CA ASN A 321 13.76 25.53 -0.92
C ASN A 321 13.37 27.02 -1.11
N SER A 322 12.80 27.38 -2.27
CA SER A 322 12.26 28.72 -2.61
C SER A 322 10.74 28.76 -2.48
#